data_AF-A0AA87YWY9-F1
#
_entry.id   AF-A0AA87YWY9-F1
#
_cell.length_a   1.000
_cell.length_b   1.000
_cell.length_c   1.000
_cell.angle_alpha   90.00
_cell.angle_beta   90.00
_cell.angle_gamma   90.00
#
_symmetry.space_group_name_H-M   'P 1'
#
loop_
_entity.id
_entity.type
_entity.pdbx_description
1 polymer ?
#
loop_
_entity_poly.entity_id
_entity_poly.type
_entity_poly.pdbx_seq_one_letter_code
_entity_poly.pdbx_strand_id
1 'polypeptide(L)'
;MRRNVLEMTWNDFIQEFNDKFYNRMAMKAQQNEFNNIKQGTMSVTEAVRKFDQLARLCPHFVLTEDERVRRMLDMFRPEIAVVIDSGEKPPTTVAECVERALRAEYRLAQAKQERAKLFEEKKKEKSQLKQNQGNQLNNQGNRSNPIGNHFNQNHNKRKGNFNGNKNQKSHPQKKNITVFPTCTKCGKKH
;
A
#
# COMPACT_ATOMS: atom_id res chain seq x y z
N MET A 1 -21.42 -11.38 -50.37
CA MET A 1 -22.70 -10.64 -50.51
C MET A 1 -22.49 -9.24 -49.99
N ARG A 2 -22.79 -8.19 -50.77
CA ARG A 2 -22.73 -6.80 -50.27
C ARG A 2 -24.02 -6.54 -49.49
N ARG A 3 -23.92 -6.07 -48.24
CA ARG A 3 -25.09 -5.67 -47.43
C ARG A 3 -25.85 -4.54 -48.13
N ASN A 4 -27.18 -4.56 -48.05
CA ASN A 4 -28.03 -3.52 -48.60
C ASN A 4 -27.87 -2.24 -47.78
N VAL A 5 -27.26 -1.21 -48.37
CA VAL A 5 -26.97 0.07 -47.72
C VAL A 5 -28.25 0.82 -47.33
N LEU A 6 -29.37 0.55 -48.00
CA LEU A 6 -30.66 1.20 -47.74
C LEU A 6 -31.38 0.65 -46.51
N GLU A 7 -31.02 -0.55 -46.05
CA GLU A 7 -31.56 -1.17 -44.81
C GLU A 7 -30.58 -1.07 -43.64
N MET A 8 -29.40 -0.47 -43.86
CA MET A 8 -28.34 -0.40 -42.86
C MET A 8 -28.69 0.62 -41.78
N THR A 9 -28.77 0.17 -40.54
CA THR A 9 -28.95 1.09 -39.40
C THR A 9 -27.65 1.83 -39.10
N TRP A 10 -27.73 2.92 -38.36
CA TRP A 10 -26.53 3.64 -37.89
C TRP A 10 -25.58 2.73 -37.08
N ASN A 11 -26.13 1.81 -36.27
CA ASN A 11 -25.33 0.83 -35.53
C ASN A 11 -24.59 -0.12 -36.46
N ASP A 12 -25.23 -0.59 -37.53
CA ASP A 12 -24.60 -1.47 -38.53
C ASP A 12 -23.46 -0.74 -39.25
N PHE A 13 -23.66 0.54 -39.59
CA PHE A 13 -22.61 1.38 -40.17
C PHE A 13 -21.42 1.54 -39.23
N ILE A 14 -21.66 1.87 -37.96
CA ILE A 14 -20.59 2.01 -36.96
C ILE A 14 -19.86 0.69 -36.76
N GLN A 15 -20.56 -0.45 -36.77
CA GLN A 15 -19.95 -1.76 -36.65
C GLN A 15 -19.04 -2.08 -37.84
N GLU A 16 -19.53 -1.87 -39.08
CA GLU A 16 -18.75 -2.08 -40.31
C GLU A 16 -17.57 -1.11 -40.43
N PHE A 17 -17.79 0.17 -40.08
CA PHE A 17 -16.75 1.17 -40.04
C PHE A 17 -15.65 0.78 -39.03
N ASN A 18 -16.05 0.37 -37.83
CA ASN A 18 -15.11 -0.09 -36.82
C ASN A 18 -14.39 -1.35 -37.27
N ASP A 19 -15.07 -2.35 -37.85
CA ASP A 19 -14.43 -3.58 -38.31
C ASP A 19 -13.43 -3.33 -39.45
N LYS A 20 -13.67 -2.33 -40.30
CA LYS A 20 -12.82 -2.02 -41.46
C LYS A 20 -11.67 -1.06 -41.13
N PHE A 21 -11.87 -0.11 -40.22
CA PHE A 21 -10.93 0.99 -39.95
C PHE A 21 -10.37 0.99 -38.53
N TYR A 22 -11.06 0.38 -37.57
CA TYR A 22 -10.56 0.16 -36.21
C TYR A 22 -10.07 -1.28 -36.05
N ASN A 23 -8.79 -1.45 -35.74
CA ASN A 23 -8.29 -2.79 -35.44
C ASN A 23 -9.04 -3.36 -34.23
N ARG A 24 -9.74 -4.51 -34.38
CA ARG A 24 -10.43 -5.20 -33.27
C ARG A 24 -9.52 -5.42 -32.06
N MET A 25 -8.21 -5.60 -32.28
CA MET A 25 -7.21 -5.69 -31.20
C MET A 25 -7.05 -4.37 -30.44
N ALA A 26 -7.08 -3.22 -31.14
CA ALA A 26 -7.00 -1.90 -30.52
C ALA A 26 -8.27 -1.59 -29.70
N MET A 27 -9.46 -1.93 -30.21
CA MET A 27 -10.71 -1.83 -29.45
C MET A 27 -10.67 -2.68 -28.17
N LYS A 28 -10.25 -3.94 -28.29
CA LYS A 28 -10.12 -4.83 -27.14
C LYS A 28 -9.07 -4.32 -26.14
N ALA A 29 -7.98 -3.73 -26.62
CA ALA A 29 -6.98 -3.11 -25.76
C ALA A 29 -7.54 -1.92 -24.97
N GLN A 30 -8.30 -1.03 -25.61
CA GLN A 30 -8.97 0.10 -24.94
C GLN A 30 -10.00 -0.36 -23.89
N GLN A 31 -10.81 -1.38 -24.22
CA GLN A 31 -11.75 -1.97 -23.26
C GLN A 31 -11.04 -2.62 -22.07
N ASN A 32 -9.95 -3.34 -22.32
CA ASN A 32 -9.12 -3.92 -21.27
C ASN A 32 -8.47 -2.84 -20.41
N GLU A 33 -8.00 -1.75 -21.01
CA GLU A 33 -7.45 -0.62 -20.28
C GLU A 33 -8.51 0.02 -19.39
N PHE A 34 -9.72 0.21 -19.89
CA PHE A 34 -10.82 0.79 -19.10
C PHE A 34 -11.26 -0.12 -17.96
N ASN A 35 -11.35 -1.44 -18.19
CA ASN A 35 -11.70 -2.39 -17.13
C ASN A 35 -10.64 -2.46 -16.03
N ASN A 36 -9.37 -2.26 -16.37
CA ASN A 36 -8.26 -2.35 -15.43
C ASN A 36 -7.75 -0.96 -14.98
N ILE A 37 -8.52 0.10 -15.23
CA ILE A 37 -8.12 1.44 -14.82
C ILE A 37 -7.98 1.52 -13.30
N LYS A 38 -6.82 1.98 -12.85
CA LYS A 38 -6.51 2.23 -11.44
C LYS A 38 -5.81 3.57 -11.32
N GLN A 39 -6.11 4.31 -10.27
CA GLN A 39 -5.47 5.59 -9.97
C GLN A 39 -3.95 5.43 -9.81
N GLY A 40 -3.49 4.40 -9.08
CA GLY A 40 -2.07 4.15 -8.86
C GLY A 40 -1.36 5.37 -8.26
N THR A 41 -0.30 5.82 -8.94
CA THR A 41 0.49 7.01 -8.55
C THR A 41 -0.07 8.33 -9.09
N MET A 42 -1.09 8.29 -9.95
CA MET A 42 -1.71 9.50 -10.48
C MET A 42 -2.43 10.27 -9.36
N SER A 43 -2.47 11.59 -9.51
CA SER A 43 -3.39 12.43 -8.75
C SER A 43 -4.85 12.08 -9.09
N VAL A 44 -5.78 12.48 -8.23
CA VAL A 44 -7.22 12.31 -8.50
C VAL A 44 -7.60 12.95 -9.84
N THR A 45 -7.11 14.17 -10.10
CA THR A 45 -7.40 14.90 -11.33
C THR A 45 -6.90 14.18 -12.59
N GLU A 46 -5.70 13.62 -12.55
CA GLU A 46 -5.13 12.84 -13.67
C GLU A 46 -5.91 11.55 -13.90
N ALA A 47 -6.27 10.84 -12.84
CA ALA A 47 -7.06 9.61 -12.92
C ALA A 47 -8.46 9.88 -13.51
N VAL A 48 -9.14 10.95 -13.06
CA VAL A 48 -10.44 11.38 -13.60
C VAL A 48 -10.32 11.74 -15.09
N ARG A 49 -9.29 12.50 -15.49
CA ARG A 49 -9.05 12.82 -16.90
C ARG A 49 -8.86 11.57 -17.76
N LYS A 50 -8.07 10.60 -17.27
CA LYS A 50 -7.86 9.33 -17.96
C LYS A 50 -9.15 8.51 -18.06
N PHE A 51 -9.94 8.48 -16.98
CA PHE A 51 -11.26 7.85 -16.96
C PHE A 51 -12.17 8.45 -18.03
N ASP A 52 -12.26 9.79 -18.11
CA ASP A 52 -13.10 10.48 -19.10
C ASP A 52 -12.67 10.26 -20.55
N GLN A 53 -11.37 10.07 -20.79
CA GLN A 53 -10.85 9.73 -22.13
C GLN A 53 -11.31 8.32 -22.53
N LEU A 54 -11.17 7.35 -21.64
CA LEU A 54 -11.57 5.97 -21.91
C LEU A 54 -13.10 5.81 -21.95
N ALA A 55 -13.84 6.55 -21.12
CA ALA A 55 -15.30 6.60 -21.14
C ALA A 55 -15.86 7.10 -22.48
N ARG A 56 -15.16 8.02 -23.16
CA ARG A 56 -15.52 8.46 -24.52
C ARG A 56 -15.29 7.39 -25.58
N LEU A 57 -14.26 6.56 -25.40
CA LEU A 57 -13.93 5.46 -26.31
C LEU A 57 -14.82 4.24 -26.07
N CYS A 58 -15.29 4.06 -24.84
CA CYS A 58 -16.08 2.91 -24.39
C CYS A 58 -17.38 3.36 -23.68
N PRO A 59 -18.26 4.13 -24.34
CA PRO A 59 -19.45 4.71 -23.69
C PRO A 59 -20.40 3.65 -23.13
N HIS A 60 -20.45 2.46 -23.74
CA HIS A 60 -21.25 1.33 -23.28
C HIS A 60 -20.85 0.77 -21.91
N PHE A 61 -19.69 1.14 -21.37
CA PHE A 61 -19.25 0.69 -20.04
C PHE A 61 -19.72 1.60 -18.90
N VAL A 62 -20.24 2.78 -19.22
CA VAL A 62 -20.61 3.86 -18.30
C VAL A 62 -21.85 4.59 -18.82
N LEU A 63 -22.91 3.82 -19.05
CA LEU A 63 -24.16 4.30 -19.65
C LEU A 63 -24.92 5.20 -18.68
N THR A 64 -24.88 4.85 -17.39
CA THR A 64 -25.57 5.61 -16.34
C THR A 64 -24.58 6.36 -15.46
N GLU A 65 -25.08 7.40 -14.77
CA GLU A 65 -24.26 8.12 -13.79
C GLU A 65 -23.86 7.23 -12.62
N ASP A 66 -24.74 6.34 -12.17
CA ASP A 66 -24.46 5.35 -11.13
C ASP A 66 -23.31 4.41 -11.54
N GLU A 67 -23.33 3.88 -12.77
CA GLU A 67 -22.24 3.05 -13.30
C GLU A 67 -20.92 3.79 -13.36
N ARG A 68 -20.95 5.10 -13.71
CA ARG A 68 -19.76 5.95 -13.69
C ARG A 68 -19.20 6.05 -12.28
N VAL A 69 -20.03 6.40 -11.30
CA VAL A 69 -19.61 6.54 -9.92
C VAL A 69 -19.05 5.22 -9.39
N ARG A 70 -19.75 4.10 -9.63
CA ARG A 70 -19.30 2.77 -9.20
C ARG A 70 -17.91 2.42 -9.76
N ARG A 71 -17.68 2.68 -11.05
CA ARG A 71 -16.36 2.45 -11.67
C ARG A 71 -15.30 3.41 -11.17
N MET A 72 -15.66 4.67 -10.86
CA MET A 72 -14.73 5.62 -10.28
C MET A 72 -14.27 5.18 -8.89
N LEU A 73 -15.19 4.67 -8.06
CA LEU A 73 -14.85 4.06 -6.76
C LEU A 73 -13.88 2.89 -6.93
N ASP A 74 -14.15 1.99 -7.89
CA ASP A 74 -13.26 0.85 -8.19
C ASP A 74 -11.88 1.30 -8.72
N MET A 75 -11.81 2.45 -9.41
CA MET A 75 -10.59 3.03 -9.95
C MET A 75 -9.72 3.68 -8.87
N PHE A 76 -10.32 4.42 -7.93
CA PHE A 76 -9.59 5.18 -6.93
C PHE A 76 -8.79 4.28 -5.98
N ARG A 77 -7.73 4.83 -5.38
CA ARG A 77 -6.97 4.12 -4.34
C ARG A 77 -7.89 3.77 -3.17
N PRO A 78 -7.72 2.60 -2.52
CA PRO A 78 -8.57 2.21 -1.38
C PRO A 78 -8.65 3.26 -0.27
N GLU A 79 -7.53 3.92 0.03
CA GLU A 79 -7.45 4.99 1.03
C GLU A 79 -8.35 6.20 0.70
N ILE A 80 -8.59 6.45 -0.59
CA ILE A 80 -9.47 7.52 -1.07
C ILE A 80 -10.91 6.98 -1.18
N ALA A 81 -11.09 5.80 -1.77
CA ALA A 81 -12.41 5.18 -1.98
C ALA A 81 -13.19 5.05 -0.66
N VAL A 82 -12.53 4.60 0.42
CA VAL A 82 -13.15 4.51 1.75
C VAL A 82 -13.67 5.87 2.22
N VAL A 83 -12.96 6.96 1.94
CA VAL A 83 -13.40 8.32 2.32
C VAL A 83 -14.53 8.80 1.42
N ILE A 84 -14.52 8.46 0.14
CA ILE A 84 -15.61 8.80 -0.78
C ILE A 84 -16.90 8.10 -0.32
N ASP A 85 -16.83 6.82 0.04
CA ASP A 85 -17.97 6.04 0.53
C ASP A 85 -18.37 6.38 1.97
N SER A 86 -17.48 7.02 2.73
CA SER A 86 -17.80 7.48 4.08
C SER A 86 -18.80 8.63 4.05
N GLY A 87 -19.86 8.50 4.84
CA GLY A 87 -20.95 9.47 4.91
C GLY A 87 -22.27 8.78 5.23
N GLU A 88 -23.35 9.57 5.34
CA GLU A 88 -24.70 9.00 5.51
C GLU A 88 -25.12 8.21 4.26
N LYS A 89 -24.69 8.67 3.07
CA LYS A 89 -24.99 8.05 1.78
C LYS A 89 -23.76 8.05 0.86
N PRO A 90 -23.56 6.99 0.05
CA PRO A 90 -22.59 6.98 -1.05
C PRO A 90 -22.88 8.11 -2.05
N PRO A 91 -21.87 8.61 -2.79
CA PRO A 91 -22.10 9.59 -3.83
C PRO A 91 -23.00 9.00 -4.92
N THR A 92 -23.94 9.78 -5.43
CA THR A 92 -24.81 9.37 -6.55
C THR A 92 -24.46 10.09 -7.85
N THR A 93 -23.61 11.12 -7.77
CA THR A 93 -23.18 11.91 -8.93
C THR A 93 -21.67 11.86 -9.11
N VAL A 94 -21.22 12.01 -10.36
CA VAL A 94 -19.78 12.06 -10.66
C VAL A 94 -19.13 13.26 -9.99
N ALA A 95 -19.80 14.42 -9.98
CA ALA A 95 -19.29 15.63 -9.35
C ALA A 95 -19.02 15.44 -7.86
N GLU A 96 -19.97 14.84 -7.13
CA GLU A 96 -19.81 14.55 -5.71
C GLU A 96 -18.70 13.53 -5.44
N CYS A 97 -18.61 12.48 -6.26
CA CYS A 97 -17.54 11.49 -6.17
C CYS A 97 -16.16 12.15 -6.32
N VAL A 98 -15.98 13.02 -7.33
CA VAL A 98 -14.71 13.73 -7.56
C VAL A 98 -14.42 14.74 -6.45
N GLU A 99 -15.39 15.49 -5.97
CA GLU A 99 -15.20 16.45 -4.88
C GLU A 99 -14.71 15.75 -3.60
N ARG A 100 -15.39 14.65 -3.21
CA ARG A 100 -14.99 13.83 -2.06
C ARG A 100 -13.58 13.26 -2.27
N ALA A 101 -13.25 12.78 -3.47
CA ALA A 101 -11.93 12.26 -3.81
C ALA A 101 -10.82 13.30 -3.66
N LEU A 102 -11.03 14.51 -4.19
CA LEU A 102 -10.06 15.62 -4.08
C LEU A 102 -9.82 16.03 -2.63
N ARG A 103 -10.88 16.12 -1.82
CA ARG A 103 -10.78 16.41 -0.39
C ARG A 103 -9.99 15.33 0.35
N ALA A 104 -10.23 14.05 0.03
CA ALA A 104 -9.51 12.93 0.61
C ALA A 104 -8.02 12.95 0.23
N GLU A 105 -7.69 13.17 -1.04
CA GLU A 105 -6.30 13.26 -1.50
C GLU A 105 -5.54 14.40 -0.81
N TYR A 106 -6.16 15.57 -0.67
CA TYR A 106 -5.59 16.70 0.06
C TYR A 106 -5.26 16.35 1.52
N ARG A 107 -6.21 15.73 2.25
CA ARG A 107 -5.99 15.33 3.65
C ARG A 107 -4.91 14.27 3.80
N LEU A 108 -4.87 13.28 2.90
CA LEU A 108 -3.82 12.25 2.88
C LEU A 108 -2.44 12.86 2.63
N ALA A 109 -2.34 13.84 1.73
CA ALA A 109 -1.09 14.55 1.45
C ALA A 109 -0.60 15.32 2.69
N GLN A 110 -1.49 16.03 3.40
CA GLN A 110 -1.17 16.71 4.64
C GLN A 110 -0.67 15.75 5.72
N ALA A 111 -1.41 14.66 5.97
CA ALA A 111 -1.04 13.66 6.97
C ALA A 111 0.31 12.99 6.65
N LYS A 112 0.59 12.73 5.37
CA LYS A 112 1.88 12.20 4.91
C LYS A 112 3.02 13.18 5.20
N GLN A 113 2.80 14.47 4.94
CA GLN A 113 3.80 15.51 5.21
C GLN A 113 4.08 15.66 6.71
N GLU A 114 3.04 15.66 7.55
CA GLU A 114 3.18 15.72 9.00
C GLU A 114 3.95 14.52 9.54
N ARG A 115 3.59 13.31 9.11
CA ARG A 115 4.30 12.08 9.50
C ARG A 115 5.77 12.10 9.08
N ALA A 116 6.08 12.65 7.90
CA ALA A 116 7.45 12.80 7.43
C ALA A 116 8.26 13.77 8.31
N LYS A 117 7.67 14.90 8.73
CA LYS A 117 8.31 15.86 9.66
C LYS A 117 8.61 15.22 11.00
N LEU A 118 7.62 14.55 11.61
CA LEU A 118 7.78 13.85 12.89
C LEU A 118 8.86 12.76 12.84
N PHE A 119 8.97 12.06 11.70
CA PHE A 119 10.01 11.05 11.50
C PHE A 119 11.41 11.68 11.45
N GLU A 120 11.56 12.80 10.75
CA GLU A 120 12.83 13.51 10.64
C GLU A 120 13.26 14.13 11.99
N GLU A 121 12.32 14.68 12.76
CA GLU A 121 12.57 15.19 14.12
C GLU A 121 13.07 14.09 15.06
N LYS A 122 12.41 12.93 15.09
CA LYS A 122 12.85 11.77 15.89
C LYS A 122 14.22 11.24 15.48
N LYS A 123 14.55 11.32 14.18
CA LYS A 123 15.87 10.93 13.67
C LYS A 123 16.96 11.87 14.17
N LYS A 124 16.70 13.19 14.15
CA LYS A 124 17.60 14.22 14.68
C LYS A 124 17.82 14.06 16.19
N GLU A 125 16.75 13.87 16.96
CA GLU A 125 16.82 13.65 18.41
C GLU A 125 17.74 12.46 18.77
N LYS A 126 17.54 11.30 18.11
CA LYS A 126 18.40 10.11 18.31
C LYS A 126 19.87 10.34 17.93
N SER A 127 20.13 11.17 16.93
CA SER A 127 21.51 11.51 16.54
C SER A 127 22.20 12.41 17.57
N GLN A 128 21.48 13.36 18.17
CA GLN A 128 22.00 14.24 19.22
C GLN A 128 22.28 13.49 20.53
N LEU A 129 21.40 12.55 20.92
CA LEU A 129 21.62 11.67 22.08
C LEU A 129 22.90 10.83 21.96
N LYS A 130 23.24 10.35 20.76
CA LYS A 130 24.48 9.59 20.52
C LYS A 130 25.74 10.44 20.58
N GLN A 131 25.69 11.70 20.13
CA GLN A 131 26.83 12.61 20.21
C GLN A 131 27.14 13.04 21.65
N ASN A 132 26.11 13.24 22.48
CA ASN A 132 26.31 13.63 23.89
C ASN A 132 26.87 12.51 24.79
N GLN A 133 26.69 11.22 24.44
CA GLN A 133 27.35 10.11 25.16
C GLN A 133 28.82 9.89 24.75
N GLY A 134 29.23 10.35 23.57
CA GLY A 134 30.63 10.22 23.10
C GLY A 134 31.60 11.22 23.76
N ASN A 135 31.10 12.34 24.29
CA ASN A 135 31.93 13.41 24.85
C ASN A 135 32.24 13.28 26.36
N GLN A 136 31.69 12.27 27.06
CA GLN A 136 32.00 12.05 28.49
C GLN A 136 33.15 11.05 28.76
N LEU A 137 33.74 10.42 27.74
CA LEU A 137 34.83 9.45 27.93
C LEU A 137 36.25 9.99 27.68
N ASN A 138 36.42 11.27 27.32
CA ASN A 138 37.72 11.80 26.89
C ASN A 138 38.37 12.85 27.81
N ASN A 139 37.96 12.94 29.09
CA ASN A 139 38.59 13.90 30.02
C ASN A 139 39.34 13.28 31.21
N GLN A 140 39.87 12.06 31.06
CA GLN A 140 40.88 11.51 31.96
C GLN A 140 42.06 10.96 31.17
N GLY A 141 42.91 11.87 30.68
CA GLY A 141 44.10 11.51 29.93
C GLY A 141 45.24 12.49 30.21
N ASN A 142 45.72 12.55 31.46
CA ASN A 142 47.04 13.09 31.73
C ASN A 142 47.56 12.68 33.11
N ARG A 143 48.29 11.56 33.21
CA ARG A 143 49.55 11.43 33.97
C ARG A 143 50.31 10.20 33.46
N SER A 144 51.53 10.46 32.98
CA SER A 144 52.52 9.52 32.47
C SER A 144 53.25 8.75 33.58
N ASN A 145 53.24 7.40 33.47
CA ASN A 145 54.27 6.37 33.75
C ASN A 145 55.05 6.30 35.10
N PRO A 146 55.72 5.17 35.43
CA PRO A 146 55.36 3.74 35.34
C PRO A 146 55.75 2.95 36.63
N ILE A 147 55.69 1.61 36.59
CA ILE A 147 56.32 0.62 37.51
C ILE A 147 55.42 0.07 38.64
N GLY A 148 55.17 -1.24 38.57
CA GLY A 148 54.58 -2.02 39.66
C GLY A 148 53.94 -3.32 39.17
N ASN A 149 54.75 -4.37 39.04
CA ASN A 149 54.28 -5.75 38.92
C ASN A 149 53.29 -6.07 40.06
N HIS A 150 52.07 -6.50 39.74
CA HIS A 150 51.39 -7.49 40.58
C HIS A 150 50.63 -8.49 39.71
N PHE A 151 51.27 -9.64 39.61
CA PHE A 151 50.80 -10.89 39.08
C PHE A 151 49.64 -11.41 39.95
N ASN A 152 48.43 -11.51 39.40
CA ASN A 152 47.46 -12.47 39.91
C ASN A 152 46.47 -12.89 38.81
N GLN A 153 46.84 -13.91 38.06
CA GLN A 153 45.87 -14.76 37.38
C GLN A 153 46.06 -16.16 37.92
N ASN A 154 45.09 -16.60 38.71
CA ASN A 154 44.90 -18.00 39.01
C ASN A 154 43.52 -18.44 38.51
N HIS A 155 43.49 -19.72 38.17
CA HIS A 155 42.78 -20.31 37.05
C HIS A 155 41.34 -20.80 37.32
N ASN A 156 40.57 -20.84 36.22
CA ASN A 156 39.64 -21.91 35.81
C ASN A 156 38.49 -22.34 36.75
N LYS A 157 37.22 -22.20 36.29
CA LYS A 157 36.46 -23.26 35.59
C LYS A 157 34.99 -22.90 35.37
N ARG A 158 34.48 -23.40 34.24
CA ARG A 158 33.08 -23.41 33.79
C ARG A 158 32.17 -24.28 34.68
N LYS A 159 30.91 -23.89 34.86
CA LYS A 159 29.66 -24.63 34.53
C LYS A 159 28.44 -24.02 35.24
N GLY A 160 27.28 -24.01 34.57
CA GLY A 160 25.99 -24.00 35.27
C GLY A 160 24.87 -23.21 34.59
N ASN A 161 24.01 -23.93 33.87
CA ASN A 161 22.68 -23.49 33.42
C ASN A 161 21.70 -23.42 34.61
N PHE A 162 20.75 -22.47 34.64
CA PHE A 162 19.28 -22.67 34.71
C PHE A 162 18.52 -21.52 35.44
N ASN A 163 17.53 -20.95 34.72
CA ASN A 163 16.29 -20.21 35.05
C ASN A 163 16.15 -19.21 36.23
N GLY A 164 15.46 -18.09 35.91
CA GLY A 164 14.81 -17.20 36.90
C GLY A 164 13.97 -16.06 36.31
N ASN A 165 12.71 -16.38 35.95
CA ASN A 165 11.48 -15.56 36.03
C ASN A 165 11.46 -14.06 35.64
N LYS A 166 10.75 -13.74 34.55
CA LYS A 166 10.03 -12.46 34.40
C LYS A 166 8.52 -12.71 34.45
N ASN A 167 7.89 -12.13 35.46
CA ASN A 167 6.44 -11.94 35.60
C ASN A 167 5.88 -11.23 34.35
N GLN A 168 4.97 -11.87 33.63
CA GLN A 168 3.99 -11.20 32.78
C GLN A 168 2.58 -11.68 33.15
N LYS A 169 1.70 -10.69 33.28
CA LYS A 169 0.31 -10.79 33.69
C LYS A 169 -0.50 -11.66 32.73
N SER A 170 -1.34 -12.49 33.33
CA SER A 170 -2.25 -13.46 32.72
C SER A 170 -3.52 -12.80 32.13
N HIS A 171 -3.79 -13.11 30.86
CA HIS A 171 -5.12 -13.11 30.26
C HIS A 171 -5.26 -14.42 29.43
N PRO A 172 -6.33 -15.22 29.60
CA PRO A 172 -6.40 -16.54 28.98
C PRO A 172 -7.06 -16.46 27.60
N GLN A 173 -6.32 -16.82 26.54
CA GLN A 173 -6.91 -17.20 25.26
C GLN A 173 -6.45 -18.63 24.89
N LYS A 174 -7.43 -19.52 24.77
CA LYS A 174 -7.29 -20.93 24.39
C LYS A 174 -6.53 -21.04 23.06
N LYS A 175 -5.36 -21.68 23.07
CA LYS A 175 -4.64 -22.09 21.85
C LYS A 175 -4.88 -23.57 21.61
N ASN A 176 -5.58 -23.90 20.53
CA ASN A 176 -5.65 -25.25 19.97
C ASN A 176 -4.24 -25.68 19.55
N ILE A 177 -3.68 -26.68 20.22
CA ILE A 177 -2.44 -27.34 19.78
C ILE A 177 -2.85 -28.46 18.83
N THR A 178 -2.67 -28.24 17.52
CA THR A 178 -2.73 -29.32 16.53
C THR A 178 -1.46 -30.16 16.66
N VAL A 179 -1.56 -31.35 17.25
CA VAL A 179 -0.47 -32.31 17.33
C VAL A 179 -0.43 -33.09 16.01
N PHE A 180 0.57 -32.80 15.18
CA PHE A 180 0.81 -33.55 13.95
C PHE A 180 1.51 -34.89 14.25
N PRO A 181 0.97 -36.03 13.81
CA PRO A 181 1.55 -37.34 14.06
C PRO A 181 2.84 -37.56 13.27
N THR A 182 3.74 -38.39 13.80
CA THR A 182 5.02 -38.71 13.17
C THR A 182 4.85 -39.77 12.10
N CYS A 183 5.34 -39.51 10.89
CA CYS A 183 5.28 -40.47 9.79
C CYS A 183 6.22 -41.66 10.01
N THR A 184 5.70 -42.89 9.91
CA THR A 184 6.44 -44.13 10.16
C THR A 184 7.39 -44.55 9.04
N LYS A 185 7.36 -43.88 7.87
CA LYS A 185 8.34 -44.11 6.79
C LYS A 185 9.57 -43.21 6.88
N CYS A 186 9.44 -42.00 7.42
CA CYS A 186 10.54 -41.02 7.41
C CYS A 186 10.84 -40.35 8.78
N GLY A 187 10.04 -40.61 9.81
CA GLY A 187 10.30 -40.19 11.20
C GLY A 187 10.07 -38.70 11.52
N LYS A 188 9.52 -37.90 10.60
CA LYS A 188 9.26 -36.46 10.82
C LYS A 188 7.77 -36.18 11.10
N LYS A 189 7.49 -35.13 11.89
CA LYS A 189 6.13 -34.63 12.19
C LYS A 189 5.71 -33.62 11.12
N HIS A 190 4.56 -33.82 10.49
CA HIS A 190 3.96 -32.93 9.51
C HIS A 190 2.44 -33.06 9.54
#